data_AF-A0A3A9AAC4-F1
#
_entry.id   AF-A0A3A9AAC4-F1
#
_cell.length_a   1.000
_cell.length_b   1.000
_cell.length_c   1.000
_cell.angle_alpha   90.00
_cell.angle_beta   90.00
_cell.angle_gamma   90.00
#
_symmetry.space_group_name_H-M   'P 1'
#
loop_
_entity.id
_entity.type
_entity.pdbx_description
1 polymer ?
#
loop_
_entity_poly.entity_id
_entity_poly.type
_entity_poly.pdbx_seq_one_letter_code
_entity_poly.pdbx_strand_id
1 'polypeptide(L)'
;MTQKREKSIVRKMKTAMAMGVSVIVLSACGQTEKPEETQANVTDGAVEISDKADEIQETQNVELADSANSNPAEGKEEGHPVTGKEDIFEENLTGEYEYLSDYGTGRLTIKQTPHGFDISDYESEASYRFLADASNVEIIEDNRIYIKYPEQISSDGEAVYGYYVLEYNADEIEVYYGKSSFEEVDFLYHATKKMDAGEDGYEYEGEYNSYDIDEPALEIKKNDDGTYQIQIDLFRLYLLDDGIGKETENGLEFTVTGPGSDENKMNGVITLEENIAIVTIFGQEWLDFAGLNEYRFYKTSDVPNIYDDSGDINADSETTAEELLDLFTNGSIYAVDSTDSTRTFYITDLNMNSEEWDSYSIGEKVDLDNDGENELVINGIYGGIYLDARDNKVYEFASGGGTALKLSYTCYNGAIWIMYSNRMNVGYEVYHMKKFEGADNLVAEMNFGEELVDPNNAESGMKYTWNGAIISYDEYTELCSKIFAAEVSTN
;
A
#
# COMPACT_ATOMS: atom_id res chain seq x y z
N MET A 1 5.42 -22.71 81.64
CA MET A 1 5.45 -21.29 82.08
C MET A 1 6.06 -20.50 80.94
N THR A 2 5.46 -19.52 80.29
CA THR A 2 4.13 -18.92 80.39
C THR A 2 3.91 -18.25 79.03
N GLN A 3 2.87 -18.65 78.33
CA GLN A 3 2.35 -18.06 77.10
C GLN A 3 1.96 -16.59 77.37
N LYS A 4 2.41 -15.65 76.53
CA LYS A 4 1.77 -14.33 76.46
C LYS A 4 1.23 -14.12 75.05
N ARG A 5 -0.09 -14.14 74.98
CA ARG A 5 -0.95 -13.91 73.81
C ARG A 5 -0.78 -12.47 73.33
N GLU A 6 -0.45 -12.28 72.06
CA GLU A 6 -0.78 -11.05 71.35
C GLU A 6 -2.12 -11.23 70.64
N LYS A 7 -3.05 -10.32 70.95
CA LYS A 7 -4.37 -10.25 70.36
C LYS A 7 -4.24 -9.62 68.98
N SER A 8 -4.60 -10.38 67.95
CA SER A 8 -4.98 -9.85 66.65
C SER A 8 -6.18 -8.91 66.81
N ILE A 9 -6.02 -7.64 66.43
CA ILE A 9 -7.12 -6.70 66.24
C ILE A 9 -7.34 -6.59 64.73
N VAL A 10 -8.26 -7.40 64.21
CA VAL A 10 -8.79 -7.27 62.85
C VAL A 10 -9.72 -6.06 62.84
N ARG A 11 -9.31 -4.97 62.18
CA ARG A 11 -10.20 -3.83 61.89
C ARG A 11 -10.86 -4.09 60.54
N LYS A 12 -12.16 -4.44 60.56
CA LYS A 12 -13.00 -4.56 59.37
C LYS A 12 -13.16 -3.17 58.73
N MET A 13 -12.60 -2.94 57.54
CA MET A 13 -13.06 -1.87 56.65
C MET A 13 -14.16 -2.43 55.77
N LYS A 14 -15.33 -1.77 55.82
CA LYS A 14 -16.44 -2.01 54.91
C LYS A 14 -16.15 -1.25 53.63
N THR A 15 -15.87 -1.95 52.54
CA THR A 15 -15.84 -1.37 51.20
C THR A 15 -17.28 -1.12 50.76
N ALA A 16 -17.66 0.14 50.60
CA ALA A 16 -18.90 0.51 49.93
C ALA A 16 -18.64 0.49 48.42
N MET A 17 -19.21 -0.49 47.74
CA MET A 17 -19.19 -0.61 46.29
C MET A 17 -20.26 0.31 45.72
N ALA A 18 -19.87 1.44 45.13
CA ALA A 18 -20.77 2.29 44.37
C ALA A 18 -20.81 1.77 42.92
N MET A 19 -21.82 0.96 42.59
CA MET A 19 -22.16 0.68 41.20
C MET A 19 -22.79 1.94 40.60
N GLY A 20 -22.01 2.67 39.81
CA GLY A 20 -22.52 3.72 38.93
C GLY A 20 -23.12 3.08 37.68
N VAL A 21 -24.45 3.09 37.58
CA VAL A 21 -25.18 2.74 36.37
C VAL A 21 -25.05 3.90 35.38
N SER A 22 -24.29 3.72 34.30
CA SER A 22 -24.26 4.67 33.19
C SER A 22 -25.54 4.51 32.35
N VAL A 23 -26.45 5.46 32.49
CA VAL A 23 -27.58 5.64 31.57
C VAL A 23 -27.04 6.28 30.29
N ILE A 24 -27.04 5.51 29.20
CA ILE A 24 -26.75 6.02 27.85
C ILE A 24 -27.93 6.89 27.41
N VAL A 25 -27.71 8.19 27.24
CA VAL A 25 -28.64 9.08 26.54
C VAL A 25 -28.21 9.11 25.08
N LEU A 26 -28.88 8.30 24.24
CA LEU A 26 -28.83 8.46 22.79
C LEU A 26 -29.65 9.69 22.42
N SER A 27 -28.99 10.76 21.98
CA SER A 27 -29.68 11.85 21.29
C SER A 27 -29.88 11.48 19.83
N ALA A 28 -31.10 11.07 19.53
CA ALA A 28 -31.63 10.99 18.19
C ALA A 28 -32.07 12.40 17.73
N CYS A 29 -31.61 12.80 16.54
CA CYS A 29 -32.29 13.81 15.71
C CYS A 29 -32.41 13.25 14.28
N GLY A 30 -33.46 12.45 14.03
CA GLY A 30 -34.20 12.54 12.77
C GLY A 30 -35.25 13.65 12.92
N GLN A 31 -35.87 14.25 11.90
CA GLN A 31 -36.12 13.95 10.50
C GLN A 31 -36.53 15.28 9.83
N THR A 32 -36.51 15.36 8.50
CA THR A 32 -37.73 15.69 7.75
C THR A 32 -37.57 15.31 6.28
N GLU A 33 -38.23 14.21 5.90
CA GLU A 33 -38.72 14.00 4.54
C GLU A 33 -39.96 14.87 4.32
N LYS A 34 -40.15 15.38 3.10
CA LYS A 34 -41.24 14.89 2.23
C LYS A 34 -41.11 15.36 0.76
N PRO A 35 -41.54 14.53 -0.20
CA PRO A 35 -41.63 14.82 -1.63
C PRO A 35 -43.04 15.26 -2.05
N GLU A 36 -43.17 15.86 -3.24
CA GLU A 36 -44.39 15.90 -4.08
C GLU A 36 -43.98 16.47 -5.46
N GLU A 37 -43.84 15.63 -6.49
CA GLU A 37 -44.81 15.43 -7.58
C GLU A 37 -45.39 16.71 -8.22
N THR A 38 -45.12 16.93 -9.52
CA THR A 38 -46.21 17.08 -10.51
C THR A 38 -45.75 16.88 -11.95
N GLN A 39 -46.68 16.32 -12.71
CA GLN A 39 -46.63 15.78 -14.07
C GLN A 39 -46.83 16.81 -15.20
N ALA A 40 -46.27 16.45 -16.37
CA ALA A 40 -46.91 16.31 -17.70
C ALA A 40 -47.11 17.49 -18.69
N ASN A 41 -46.97 17.03 -19.95
CA ASN A 41 -47.44 17.49 -21.28
C ASN A 41 -46.46 18.36 -22.10
N VAL A 42 -45.89 17.88 -23.23
CA VAL A 42 -46.50 17.48 -24.54
C VAL A 42 -47.11 18.74 -25.19
N THR A 43 -46.71 19.24 -26.38
CA THR A 43 -46.81 18.66 -27.73
C THR A 43 -46.24 19.62 -28.80
N ASP A 44 -45.78 19.05 -29.92
CA ASP A 44 -45.96 19.44 -31.34
C ASP A 44 -45.27 20.63 -32.05
N GLY A 45 -44.80 20.31 -33.27
CA GLY A 45 -44.99 21.12 -34.50
C GLY A 45 -43.72 21.48 -35.27
N ALA A 46 -43.24 20.65 -36.22
CA ALA A 46 -43.49 20.72 -37.68
C ALA A 46 -42.68 21.82 -38.43
N VAL A 47 -41.64 21.47 -39.20
CA VAL A 47 -41.58 21.15 -40.67
C VAL A 47 -41.55 22.39 -41.59
N GLU A 48 -40.50 22.48 -42.42
CA GLU A 48 -40.42 22.79 -43.88
C GLU A 48 -39.07 23.46 -44.25
N ILE A 49 -38.18 22.80 -45.00
CA ILE A 49 -38.03 22.75 -46.47
C ILE A 49 -37.46 24.03 -47.09
N SER A 50 -36.33 23.87 -47.79
CA SER A 50 -35.94 24.41 -49.12
C SER A 50 -34.47 24.82 -49.17
N ASP A 51 -33.75 24.88 -50.27
CA ASP A 51 -33.67 24.16 -51.55
C ASP A 51 -32.46 24.81 -52.28
N LYS A 52 -31.59 24.04 -52.96
CA LYS A 52 -30.74 24.44 -54.11
C LYS A 52 -29.58 25.43 -53.87
N ALA A 53 -28.31 25.09 -54.17
CA ALA A 53 -27.63 24.79 -55.45
C ALA A 53 -27.21 26.04 -56.26
N ASP A 54 -25.90 26.15 -56.50
CA ASP A 54 -25.19 26.70 -57.70
C ASP A 54 -23.71 26.90 -57.30
N GLU A 55 -22.77 26.08 -57.76
CA GLU A 55 -22.04 26.10 -59.06
C GLU A 55 -20.85 27.09 -59.14
N ILE A 56 -19.65 26.48 -59.16
CA ILE A 56 -18.52 26.58 -60.12
C ILE A 56 -17.82 27.94 -60.36
N GLN A 57 -16.48 27.94 -60.23
CA GLN A 57 -15.45 28.19 -61.29
C GLN A 57 -14.04 28.14 -60.67
N GLU A 58 -13.16 27.20 -61.10
CA GLU A 58 -12.15 27.34 -62.17
C GLU A 58 -11.10 28.45 -61.87
N THR A 59 -9.80 28.34 -62.11
CA THR A 59 -8.89 27.45 -62.87
C THR A 59 -7.46 27.91 -62.53
N GLN A 60 -6.43 27.07 -62.73
CA GLN A 60 -5.32 27.36 -63.67
C GLN A 60 -4.31 26.22 -63.78
N ASN A 61 -4.21 25.69 -65.00
CA ASN A 61 -3.17 24.82 -65.53
C ASN A 61 -1.89 25.62 -65.84
N VAL A 62 -0.73 24.93 -65.86
CA VAL A 62 0.27 25.08 -66.93
C VAL A 62 0.96 23.73 -67.23
N GLU A 63 0.81 23.34 -68.50
CA GLU A 63 1.40 22.26 -69.33
C GLU A 63 2.93 22.40 -69.55
N LEU A 64 3.72 21.32 -69.80
CA LEU A 64 4.15 20.70 -71.10
C LEU A 64 5.65 20.28 -70.88
N ALA A 65 6.31 19.26 -71.46
CA ALA A 65 6.16 18.55 -72.71
C ALA A 65 6.94 17.20 -72.73
N ASP A 66 6.54 16.38 -73.72
CA ASP A 66 7.01 15.07 -74.19
C ASP A 66 8.51 14.86 -74.49
N SER A 67 8.92 13.58 -74.46
CA SER A 67 9.74 12.97 -75.52
C SER A 67 9.69 11.43 -75.47
N ALA A 68 9.16 10.83 -76.54
CA ALA A 68 9.02 9.39 -76.79
C ALA A 68 10.36 8.68 -77.17
N ASN A 69 10.48 7.37 -76.93
CA ASN A 69 10.22 6.30 -77.93
C ASN A 69 10.87 4.93 -77.59
N SER A 70 10.22 3.86 -78.08
CA SER A 70 10.71 2.50 -78.42
C SER A 70 10.83 1.38 -77.36
N ASN A 71 9.92 0.40 -77.48
CA ASN A 71 10.06 -1.04 -77.12
C ASN A 71 10.59 -1.80 -78.37
N PRO A 72 11.23 -3.02 -78.30
CA PRO A 72 10.69 -4.20 -77.59
C PRO A 72 11.67 -5.31 -77.09
N ALA A 73 11.08 -6.27 -76.35
CA ALA A 73 11.37 -7.72 -76.26
C ALA A 73 12.38 -8.27 -75.22
N GLU A 74 11.78 -9.09 -74.33
CA GLU A 74 12.24 -10.33 -73.66
C GLU A 74 13.58 -10.37 -72.90
N GLY A 75 13.45 -10.53 -71.58
CA GLY A 75 14.22 -11.52 -70.84
C GLY A 75 14.89 -11.00 -69.56
N LYS A 76 14.45 -11.63 -68.45
CA LYS A 76 15.15 -11.86 -67.16
C LYS A 76 14.71 -10.97 -65.99
N GLU A 77 14.26 -11.68 -64.96
CA GLU A 77 14.33 -11.37 -63.53
C GLU A 77 15.12 -10.11 -63.20
N GLU A 78 14.40 -9.09 -62.74
CA GLU A 78 14.93 -8.11 -61.80
C GLU A 78 13.75 -7.63 -60.98
N GLY A 79 13.82 -7.87 -59.67
CA GLY A 79 12.83 -7.40 -58.72
C GLY A 79 12.71 -5.89 -58.80
N HIS A 80 11.50 -5.42 -59.11
CA HIS A 80 11.11 -4.10 -58.66
C HIS A 80 10.55 -4.26 -57.24
N PRO A 81 11.23 -3.72 -56.21
CA PRO A 81 10.59 -3.57 -54.92
C PRO A 81 9.43 -2.62 -55.14
N VAL A 82 8.22 -3.06 -54.79
CA VAL A 82 7.08 -2.17 -54.61
C VAL A 82 7.43 -1.30 -53.42
N THR A 83 8.18 -0.24 -53.72
CA THR A 83 8.65 0.80 -52.82
C THR A 83 7.40 1.61 -52.49
N GLY A 84 6.85 1.37 -51.30
CA GLY A 84 5.62 2.01 -50.85
C GLY A 84 4.83 1.27 -49.76
N LYS A 85 5.22 0.06 -49.36
CA LYS A 85 4.62 -0.65 -48.20
C LYS A 85 5.47 -0.62 -46.92
N GLU A 86 6.63 0.03 -46.94
CA GLU A 86 7.61 -0.03 -45.84
C GLU A 86 7.50 1.14 -44.84
N ASP A 87 6.81 2.24 -45.19
CA ASP A 87 6.73 3.46 -44.36
C ASP A 87 5.32 3.72 -43.76
N ILE A 88 4.37 2.78 -43.84
CA ILE A 88 2.97 2.96 -43.36
C ILE A 88 2.73 2.29 -41.99
N PHE A 89 3.71 1.54 -41.47
CA PHE A 89 3.60 0.93 -40.15
C PHE A 89 4.35 1.81 -39.14
N GLU A 90 3.61 2.72 -38.53
CA GLU A 90 4.03 3.35 -37.28
C GLU A 90 4.32 2.28 -36.22
N GLU A 91 5.22 2.59 -35.29
CA GLU A 91 5.52 1.79 -34.08
C GLU A 91 4.25 1.43 -33.26
N ASN A 92 3.11 2.06 -33.56
CA ASN A 92 1.84 1.91 -32.87
C ASN A 92 1.04 0.64 -33.22
N LEU A 93 1.18 0.06 -34.42
CA LEU A 93 0.30 -1.04 -34.87
C LEU A 93 0.80 -2.44 -34.49
N THR A 94 2.11 -2.62 -34.37
CA THR A 94 2.68 -3.89 -33.91
C THR A 94 2.31 -4.14 -32.44
N GLY A 95 1.97 -5.38 -32.12
CA GLY A 95 1.59 -5.76 -30.76
C GLY A 95 0.68 -6.99 -30.71
N GLU A 96 0.35 -7.38 -29.50
CA GLU A 96 -0.72 -8.34 -29.20
C GLU A 96 -1.99 -7.58 -28.83
N TYR A 97 -3.15 -8.11 -29.19
CA TYR A 97 -4.47 -7.53 -28.95
C TYR A 97 -5.39 -8.63 -28.43
N GLU A 98 -6.16 -8.36 -27.40
CA GLU A 98 -7.08 -9.30 -26.78
C GLU A 98 -8.54 -8.94 -27.07
N TYR A 99 -9.38 -9.96 -27.23
CA TYR A 99 -10.81 -9.80 -27.44
C TYR A 99 -11.60 -10.94 -26.78
N LEU A 100 -12.89 -10.71 -26.53
CA LEU A 100 -13.78 -11.76 -26.01
C LEU A 100 -14.25 -12.67 -27.15
N SER A 101 -13.92 -13.97 -27.07
CA SER A 101 -14.37 -15.01 -27.99
C SER A 101 -15.39 -15.94 -27.32
N ASP A 102 -16.10 -16.74 -28.12
CA ASP A 102 -17.02 -17.77 -27.60
C ASP A 102 -16.29 -18.87 -26.79
N TYR A 103 -14.96 -18.94 -26.89
CA TYR A 103 -14.11 -19.95 -26.25
C TYR A 103 -13.22 -19.38 -25.14
N GLY A 104 -13.37 -18.10 -24.80
CA GLY A 104 -12.57 -17.41 -23.78
C GLY A 104 -11.96 -16.11 -24.31
N THR A 105 -10.70 -15.85 -23.96
CA THR A 105 -9.95 -14.70 -24.49
C THR A 105 -9.30 -15.09 -25.81
N GLY A 106 -9.67 -14.41 -26.89
CA GLY A 106 -9.00 -14.51 -28.18
C GLY A 106 -7.83 -13.53 -28.27
N ARG A 107 -6.86 -13.84 -29.15
CA ARG A 107 -5.62 -13.09 -29.31
C ARG A 107 -5.35 -12.80 -30.79
N LEU A 108 -5.28 -11.52 -31.15
CA LEU A 108 -4.81 -11.03 -32.44
C LEU A 108 -3.38 -10.50 -32.28
N THR A 109 -2.46 -10.88 -33.15
CA THR A 109 -1.05 -10.50 -33.04
C THR A 109 -0.56 -9.97 -34.39
N ILE A 110 0.05 -8.78 -34.37
CA ILE A 110 0.69 -8.17 -35.54
C ILE A 110 2.18 -8.04 -35.25
N LYS A 111 3.00 -8.74 -36.02
CA LYS A 111 4.47 -8.77 -35.86
C LYS A 111 5.16 -8.27 -37.10
N GLN A 112 6.13 -7.37 -36.95
CA GLN A 112 6.99 -6.96 -38.04
C GLN A 112 8.03 -8.05 -38.34
N THR A 113 8.27 -8.33 -39.63
CA THR A 113 9.27 -9.29 -40.07
C THR A 113 10.19 -8.64 -41.11
N PRO A 114 11.39 -9.22 -41.38
CA PRO A 114 12.27 -8.72 -42.44
C PRO A 114 11.66 -8.74 -43.85
N HIS A 115 10.50 -9.39 -44.02
CA HIS A 115 9.80 -9.55 -45.29
C HIS A 115 8.41 -8.87 -45.30
N GLY A 116 8.12 -8.03 -44.30
CA GLY A 116 6.85 -7.34 -44.15
C GLY A 116 6.32 -7.52 -42.72
N PHE A 117 5.23 -8.27 -42.58
CA PHE A 117 4.58 -8.50 -41.30
C PHE A 117 3.79 -9.81 -41.32
N ASP A 118 3.56 -10.35 -40.12
CA ASP A 118 2.70 -11.50 -39.85
C ASP A 118 1.50 -11.05 -39.01
N ILE A 119 0.30 -11.49 -39.38
CA ILE A 119 -0.96 -11.22 -38.67
C ILE A 119 -1.59 -12.57 -38.30
N SER A 120 -1.71 -12.84 -37.01
CA SER A 120 -2.25 -14.10 -36.51
C SER A 120 -3.45 -13.85 -35.59
N ASP A 121 -4.56 -14.55 -35.82
CA ASP A 121 -5.77 -14.48 -34.99
C ASP A 121 -6.10 -15.85 -34.40
N TYR A 122 -6.07 -15.93 -33.07
CA TYR A 122 -6.38 -17.11 -32.25
C TYR A 122 -7.69 -16.90 -31.50
N GLU A 123 -8.70 -17.74 -31.78
CA GLU A 123 -9.96 -17.75 -31.00
C GLU A 123 -9.78 -18.38 -29.63
N SER A 124 -8.76 -19.22 -29.49
CA SER A 124 -8.33 -19.88 -28.26
C SER A 124 -6.87 -20.35 -28.42
N GLU A 125 -6.25 -20.80 -27.32
CA GLU A 125 -4.89 -21.36 -27.33
C GLU A 125 -4.66 -22.53 -28.32
N ALA A 126 -5.74 -23.22 -28.74
CA ALA A 126 -5.65 -24.37 -29.63
C ALA A 126 -6.28 -24.14 -31.03
N SER A 127 -6.86 -22.97 -31.29
CA SER A 127 -7.62 -22.70 -32.53
C SER A 127 -7.34 -21.30 -33.06
N TYR A 128 -6.94 -21.23 -34.34
CA TYR A 128 -6.77 -19.98 -35.07
C TYR A 128 -7.89 -19.77 -36.08
N ARG A 129 -8.26 -18.51 -36.32
CA ARG A 129 -9.09 -18.09 -37.47
C ARG A 129 -8.25 -17.97 -38.72
N PHE A 130 -7.13 -17.26 -38.62
CA PHE A 130 -6.20 -17.10 -39.73
C PHE A 130 -4.76 -16.86 -39.23
N LEU A 131 -3.81 -17.24 -40.08
CA LEU A 131 -2.37 -16.98 -39.91
C LEU A 131 -1.88 -16.39 -41.23
N ALA A 132 -2.01 -15.07 -41.36
CA ALA A 132 -1.73 -14.32 -42.58
C ALA A 132 -0.31 -13.73 -42.53
N ASP A 133 0.30 -13.60 -43.70
CA ASP A 133 1.54 -12.85 -43.90
C ASP A 133 1.32 -11.70 -44.89
N ALA A 134 2.37 -10.93 -45.17
CA ALA A 134 2.32 -9.81 -46.12
C ALA A 134 1.81 -10.18 -47.53
N SER A 135 1.90 -11.45 -47.95
CA SER A 135 1.38 -11.92 -49.24
C SER A 135 -0.14 -12.08 -49.26
N ASN A 136 -0.78 -12.18 -48.09
CA ASN A 136 -2.23 -12.22 -47.96
C ASN A 136 -2.88 -10.82 -47.93
N VAL A 137 -2.09 -9.75 -47.80
CA VAL A 137 -2.59 -8.38 -47.74
C VAL A 137 -2.69 -7.74 -49.11
N GLU A 138 -3.92 -7.45 -49.52
CA GLU A 138 -4.23 -6.83 -50.79
C GLU A 138 -3.92 -5.32 -50.73
N ILE A 139 -4.49 -4.62 -49.75
CA ILE A 139 -4.49 -3.16 -49.66
C ILE A 139 -4.33 -2.72 -48.19
N ILE A 140 -3.66 -1.59 -47.97
CA ILE A 140 -3.63 -0.86 -46.69
C ILE A 140 -3.92 0.60 -47.02
N GLU A 141 -5.01 1.15 -46.49
CA GLU A 141 -5.42 2.54 -46.69
C GLU A 141 -6.39 2.99 -45.59
N ASP A 142 -6.41 4.29 -45.27
CA ASP A 142 -7.37 4.89 -44.33
C ASP A 142 -7.54 4.12 -43.02
N ASN A 143 -6.42 3.76 -42.38
CA ASN A 143 -6.38 2.97 -41.14
C ASN A 143 -7.03 1.58 -41.24
N ARG A 144 -7.03 0.98 -42.44
CA ARG A 144 -7.60 -0.34 -42.70
C ARG A 144 -6.62 -1.26 -43.41
N ILE A 145 -6.59 -2.53 -43.00
CA ILE A 145 -5.83 -3.61 -43.65
C ILE A 145 -6.82 -4.59 -44.27
N TYR A 146 -6.69 -4.81 -45.58
CA TYR A 146 -7.55 -5.72 -46.34
C TYR A 146 -6.82 -7.03 -46.61
N ILE A 147 -7.25 -8.10 -45.96
CA ILE A 147 -6.61 -9.41 -45.98
C ILE A 147 -7.47 -10.40 -46.76
N LYS A 148 -6.89 -11.04 -47.78
CA LYS A 148 -7.49 -12.14 -48.52
C LYS A 148 -6.81 -13.45 -48.13
N TYR A 149 -7.46 -14.21 -47.25
CA TYR A 149 -6.88 -15.39 -46.62
C TYR A 149 -7.41 -16.70 -47.22
N PRO A 150 -6.56 -17.64 -47.66
CA PRO A 150 -6.99 -18.94 -48.17
C PRO A 150 -7.37 -19.88 -47.02
N GLU A 151 -8.64 -19.83 -46.58
CA GLU A 151 -9.17 -20.65 -45.48
C GLU A 151 -9.14 -22.14 -45.79
N GLN A 152 -9.31 -22.52 -47.05
CA GLN A 152 -9.24 -23.92 -47.49
C GLN A 152 -8.51 -24.00 -48.82
N ILE A 153 -7.57 -24.95 -48.93
CA ILE A 153 -6.87 -25.25 -50.17
C ILE A 153 -7.15 -26.72 -50.51
N SER A 154 -7.79 -26.96 -51.65
CA SER A 154 -8.04 -28.30 -52.14
C SER A 154 -6.76 -28.93 -52.69
N SER A 155 -6.78 -30.26 -52.86
CA SER A 155 -5.60 -31.01 -53.33
C SER A 155 -5.15 -30.68 -54.75
N ASP A 156 -6.01 -30.03 -55.55
CA ASP A 156 -5.74 -29.53 -56.89
C ASP A 156 -5.31 -28.05 -56.93
N GLY A 157 -5.17 -27.41 -55.75
CA GLY A 157 -4.65 -26.05 -55.61
C GLY A 157 -5.69 -24.95 -55.76
N GLU A 158 -6.99 -25.28 -55.80
CA GLU A 158 -8.06 -24.31 -55.71
C GLU A 158 -8.22 -23.85 -54.25
N ALA A 159 -8.26 -22.54 -54.02
CA ALA A 159 -8.39 -21.97 -52.69
C ALA A 159 -9.75 -21.31 -52.51
N VAL A 160 -10.42 -21.63 -51.40
CA VAL A 160 -11.57 -20.88 -50.90
C VAL A 160 -11.02 -19.79 -50.00
N TYR A 161 -11.38 -18.55 -50.32
CA TYR A 161 -10.87 -17.36 -49.63
C TYR A 161 -11.90 -16.77 -48.68
N GLY A 162 -11.44 -16.37 -47.50
CA GLY A 162 -12.10 -15.43 -46.60
C GLY A 162 -11.50 -14.03 -46.74
N TYR A 163 -12.31 -13.01 -46.51
CA TYR A 163 -11.93 -11.61 -46.66
C TYR A 163 -12.03 -10.93 -45.29
N TYR A 164 -10.91 -10.52 -44.72
CA TYR A 164 -10.86 -9.84 -43.43
C TYR A 164 -10.51 -8.37 -43.63
N VAL A 165 -11.17 -7.49 -42.87
CA VAL A 165 -10.82 -6.06 -42.80
C VAL A 165 -10.51 -5.74 -41.35
N LEU A 166 -9.29 -5.26 -41.09
CA LEU A 166 -8.87 -4.78 -39.77
C LEU A 166 -8.87 -3.26 -39.84
N GLU A 167 -9.78 -2.62 -39.12
CA GLU A 167 -9.82 -1.17 -38.92
C GLU A 167 -9.11 -0.85 -37.61
N TYR A 168 -7.98 -0.15 -37.68
CA TYR A 168 -7.08 0.04 -36.54
C TYR A 168 -7.05 1.50 -36.08
N ASN A 169 -7.04 1.68 -34.76
CA ASN A 169 -6.74 2.93 -34.07
C ASN A 169 -5.46 2.74 -33.23
N ALA A 170 -5.13 3.68 -32.34
CA ALA A 170 -3.91 3.62 -31.54
C ALA A 170 -3.77 2.31 -30.74
N ASP A 171 -4.82 1.94 -30.00
CA ASP A 171 -4.80 0.78 -29.09
C ASP A 171 -5.98 -0.17 -29.31
N GLU A 172 -6.66 -0.07 -30.45
CA GLU A 172 -7.89 -0.84 -30.71
C GLU A 172 -7.93 -1.27 -32.17
N ILE A 173 -8.45 -2.47 -32.43
CA ILE A 173 -8.67 -3.01 -33.76
C ILE A 173 -10.09 -3.59 -33.83
N GLU A 174 -10.88 -3.06 -34.75
CA GLU A 174 -12.14 -3.66 -35.14
C GLU A 174 -11.93 -4.60 -36.32
N VAL A 175 -12.42 -5.84 -36.20
CA VAL A 175 -12.24 -6.87 -37.21
C VAL A 175 -13.57 -7.22 -37.86
N TYR A 176 -13.58 -7.22 -39.18
CA TYR A 176 -14.72 -7.53 -40.02
C TYR A 176 -14.41 -8.72 -40.93
N TYR A 177 -15.44 -9.51 -41.24
CA TYR A 177 -15.32 -10.70 -42.08
C TYR A 177 -16.35 -10.73 -43.20
N GLY A 178 -15.87 -10.99 -44.42
CA GLY A 178 -16.68 -11.21 -45.61
C GLY A 178 -16.38 -12.56 -46.23
N LYS A 179 -17.45 -13.28 -46.63
CA LYS A 179 -17.33 -14.61 -47.25
C LYS A 179 -16.92 -14.56 -48.73
N SER A 180 -17.07 -13.40 -49.40
CA SER A 180 -16.93 -13.33 -50.87
C SER A 180 -16.25 -12.06 -51.40
N SER A 181 -16.29 -10.95 -50.67
CA SER A 181 -15.58 -9.70 -51.01
C SER A 181 -15.35 -8.83 -49.76
N PHE A 182 -14.61 -7.74 -49.92
CA PHE A 182 -14.43 -6.69 -48.90
C PHE A 182 -15.62 -5.71 -48.80
N GLU A 183 -16.59 -5.80 -49.73
CA GLU A 183 -17.75 -4.88 -49.80
C GLU A 183 -18.93 -5.38 -48.94
N GLU A 184 -18.99 -6.69 -48.71
CA GLU A 184 -20.01 -7.37 -47.92
C GLU A 184 -19.35 -8.03 -46.70
N VAL A 185 -18.93 -7.20 -45.75
CA VAL A 185 -18.29 -7.64 -44.50
C VAL A 185 -19.20 -7.40 -43.31
N ASP A 186 -19.24 -8.38 -42.41
CA ASP A 186 -19.94 -8.29 -41.13
C ASP A 186 -18.91 -8.04 -40.00
N PHE A 187 -19.29 -7.24 -39.00
CA PHE A 187 -18.47 -7.05 -37.80
C PHE A 187 -18.28 -8.38 -37.06
N LEU A 188 -17.04 -8.71 -36.74
CA LEU A 188 -16.67 -9.96 -36.08
C LEU A 188 -16.37 -9.74 -34.60
N TYR A 189 -15.44 -8.83 -34.28
CA TYR A 189 -15.09 -8.49 -32.91
C TYR A 189 -14.33 -7.16 -32.82
N HIS A 190 -14.26 -6.64 -31.60
CA HIS A 190 -13.39 -5.54 -31.21
C HIS A 190 -12.27 -6.10 -30.34
N ALA A 191 -11.02 -5.82 -30.70
CA ALA A 191 -9.84 -6.19 -29.94
C ALA A 191 -9.13 -4.95 -29.41
N THR A 192 -8.67 -5.03 -28.17
CA THR A 192 -7.93 -3.96 -27.52
C THR A 192 -6.48 -4.41 -27.41
N LYS A 193 -5.54 -3.51 -27.67
CA LYS A 193 -4.11 -3.79 -27.58
C LYS A 193 -3.84 -4.29 -26.19
N LYS A 194 -3.28 -5.50 -26.14
CA LYS A 194 -2.69 -6.02 -24.93
C LYS A 194 -1.60 -5.04 -24.58
N MET A 195 -1.80 -4.33 -23.48
CA MET A 195 -0.73 -3.51 -22.93
C MET A 195 0.38 -4.50 -22.57
N ASP A 196 1.40 -4.59 -23.42
CA ASP A 196 2.70 -5.07 -22.95
C ASP A 196 2.99 -4.22 -21.72
N ALA A 197 3.38 -4.87 -20.62
CA ALA A 197 3.78 -4.20 -19.39
C ALA A 197 5.11 -3.44 -19.59
N GLY A 198 5.10 -2.46 -20.50
CA GLY A 198 6.29 -1.84 -21.06
C GLY A 198 5.97 -0.86 -22.19
N GLU A 199 5.25 0.22 -21.87
CA GLU A 199 5.61 1.60 -22.28
C GLU A 199 4.68 2.66 -21.66
N ASP A 200 3.59 2.24 -21.01
CA ASP A 200 3.17 2.88 -19.77
C ASP A 200 3.92 2.19 -18.64
N GLY A 201 4.84 2.93 -17.99
CA GLY A 201 5.69 2.40 -16.94
C GLY A 201 4.87 1.96 -15.73
N TYR A 202 4.44 0.69 -15.71
CA TYR A 202 4.03 0.03 -14.48
C TYR A 202 5.27 -0.01 -13.59
N GLU A 203 5.26 0.84 -12.58
CA GLU A 203 6.35 0.89 -11.64
C GLU A 203 6.29 -0.36 -10.76
N TYR A 204 7.40 -1.11 -10.74
CA TYR A 204 7.56 -2.26 -9.86
C TYR A 204 7.36 -1.89 -8.40
N GLU A 205 7.63 -0.63 -8.03
CA GLU A 205 7.49 -0.13 -6.68
C GLU A 205 6.06 -0.30 -6.14
N GLY A 206 5.95 -0.92 -4.97
CA GLY A 206 4.67 -1.15 -4.29
C GLY A 206 4.63 -2.38 -3.39
N GLU A 207 3.48 -2.53 -2.74
CA GLU A 207 3.09 -3.67 -1.92
C GLU A 207 2.23 -4.63 -2.76
N TYR A 208 2.51 -5.93 -2.66
CA TYR A 208 1.80 -6.98 -3.35
C TYR A 208 1.39 -8.10 -2.40
N ASN A 209 0.12 -8.47 -2.47
CA ASN A 209 -0.46 -9.53 -1.67
C ASN A 209 -0.34 -10.90 -2.33
N SER A 210 -0.18 -11.95 -1.50
CA SER A 210 -0.27 -13.34 -1.95
C SER A 210 -1.72 -13.76 -2.18
N TYR A 211 -1.98 -14.47 -3.28
CA TYR A 211 -3.29 -15.09 -3.54
C TYR A 211 -3.67 -16.19 -2.54
N ASP A 212 -2.69 -16.79 -1.86
CA ASP A 212 -2.95 -17.91 -0.94
C ASP A 212 -3.55 -17.46 0.39
N ILE A 213 -3.18 -16.26 0.86
CA ILE A 213 -3.53 -15.77 2.19
C ILE A 213 -4.16 -14.36 2.20
N ASP A 214 -4.15 -13.65 1.08
CA ASP A 214 -4.70 -12.29 0.97
C ASP A 214 -3.99 -11.25 1.88
N GLU A 215 -2.70 -11.47 2.15
CA GLU A 215 -1.84 -10.63 2.98
C GLU A 215 -0.58 -10.20 2.22
N PRO A 216 0.07 -9.08 2.60
CA PRO A 216 1.31 -8.60 1.98
C PRO A 216 2.39 -9.67 2.02
N ALA A 217 3.01 -9.92 0.87
CA ALA A 217 3.95 -11.02 0.69
C ALA A 217 5.08 -10.72 -0.30
N LEU A 218 4.99 -9.62 -1.03
CA LEU A 218 6.06 -9.09 -1.87
C LEU A 218 6.08 -7.57 -1.73
N GLU A 219 7.25 -7.03 -1.38
CA GLU A 219 7.52 -5.60 -1.28
C GLU A 219 8.63 -5.25 -2.26
N ILE A 220 8.42 -4.24 -3.07
CA ILE A 220 9.43 -3.76 -4.01
C ILE A 220 9.59 -2.26 -3.82
N LYS A 221 10.80 -1.82 -3.50
CA LYS A 221 11.13 -0.40 -3.35
C LYS A 221 12.22 0.01 -4.31
N LYS A 222 12.06 1.16 -4.94
CA LYS A 222 13.08 1.73 -5.82
C LYS A 222 14.02 2.63 -5.03
N ASN A 223 15.31 2.49 -5.28
CA ASN A 223 16.36 3.33 -4.69
C ASN A 223 16.72 4.49 -5.64
N ASP A 224 17.29 5.56 -5.09
CA ASP A 224 17.77 6.73 -5.85
C ASP A 224 18.80 6.39 -6.95
N ASP A 225 19.54 5.28 -6.79
CA ASP A 225 20.54 4.82 -7.75
C ASP A 225 19.94 3.96 -8.88
N GLY A 226 18.62 3.77 -8.89
CA GLY A 226 17.87 2.97 -9.85
C GLY A 226 17.93 1.46 -9.60
N THR A 227 18.51 1.02 -8.48
CA THR A 227 18.37 -0.37 -7.99
C THR A 227 17.07 -0.52 -7.20
N TYR A 228 16.71 -1.76 -6.88
CA TYR A 228 15.52 -2.07 -6.11
C TYR A 228 15.89 -2.85 -4.84
N GLN A 229 15.19 -2.57 -3.75
CA GLN A 229 15.12 -3.44 -2.59
C GLN A 229 13.87 -4.32 -2.72
N ILE A 230 14.01 -5.62 -2.51
CA ILE A 230 12.96 -6.60 -2.74
C ILE A 230 12.85 -7.49 -1.50
N GLN A 231 11.64 -7.62 -0.97
CA GLN A 231 11.33 -8.57 0.11
C GLN A 231 10.19 -9.49 -0.30
N ILE A 232 10.31 -10.77 0.03
CA ILE A 232 9.33 -11.80 -0.34
C ILE A 232 9.07 -12.68 0.88
N ASP A 233 7.85 -12.62 1.42
CA ASP A 233 7.38 -13.57 2.44
C ASP A 233 6.56 -14.68 1.78
N LEU A 234 7.19 -15.85 1.64
CA LEU A 234 6.51 -17.05 1.19
C LEU A 234 5.91 -17.74 2.40
N PHE A 235 4.62 -17.47 2.64
CA PHE A 235 3.87 -17.94 3.81
C PHE A 235 4.17 -19.40 4.19
N ARG A 236 4.62 -19.59 5.44
CA ARG A 236 5.03 -20.87 6.05
C ARG A 236 6.19 -21.60 5.36
N LEU A 237 6.81 -20.99 4.36
CA LEU A 237 7.93 -21.56 3.63
C LEU A 237 9.23 -20.84 4.02
N TYR A 238 9.37 -19.56 3.66
CA TYR A 238 10.62 -18.84 3.83
C TYR A 238 10.47 -17.33 3.62
N LEU A 239 11.23 -16.55 4.37
CA LEU A 239 11.37 -15.10 4.21
C LEU A 239 12.66 -14.80 3.45
N LEU A 240 12.54 -13.96 2.43
CA LEU A 240 13.62 -13.46 1.58
C LEU A 240 13.66 -11.94 1.72
N ASP A 241 14.47 -11.40 2.62
CA ASP A 241 14.43 -10.00 3.07
C ASP A 241 15.62 -9.13 2.60
N ASP A 242 16.64 -9.75 2.01
CA ASP A 242 17.88 -9.11 1.54
C ASP A 242 17.97 -8.98 0.00
N GLY A 243 16.82 -8.99 -0.67
CA GLY A 243 16.74 -8.96 -2.13
C GLY A 243 17.22 -7.63 -2.71
N ILE A 244 18.17 -7.69 -3.65
CA ILE A 244 18.66 -6.54 -4.40
C ILE A 244 18.37 -6.75 -5.88
N GLY A 245 17.62 -5.82 -6.47
CA GLY A 245 17.12 -5.89 -7.85
C GLY A 245 17.66 -4.81 -8.77
N LYS A 246 17.59 -5.07 -10.07
CA LYS A 246 17.84 -4.12 -11.15
C LYS A 246 17.00 -4.46 -12.37
N GLU A 247 16.39 -3.46 -12.98
CA GLU A 247 15.69 -3.63 -14.25
C GLU A 247 16.63 -4.01 -15.40
N THR A 248 16.20 -5.01 -16.17
CA THR A 248 16.84 -5.47 -17.41
C THR A 248 15.78 -5.66 -18.51
N GLU A 249 16.20 -6.05 -19.70
CA GLU A 249 15.30 -6.39 -20.81
C GLU A 249 14.36 -7.58 -20.50
N ASN A 250 14.66 -8.37 -19.46
CA ASN A 250 13.88 -9.55 -19.08
C ASN A 250 12.92 -9.30 -17.89
N GLY A 251 12.93 -8.09 -17.32
CA GLY A 251 12.19 -7.73 -16.11
C GLY A 251 13.09 -7.21 -14.99
N LEU A 252 12.59 -7.20 -13.75
CA LEU A 252 13.35 -6.85 -12.57
C LEU A 252 14.14 -8.06 -12.06
N GLU A 253 15.39 -8.19 -12.49
CA GLU A 253 16.30 -9.24 -12.04
C GLU A 253 16.80 -8.95 -10.62
N PHE A 254 16.85 -9.96 -9.75
CA PHE A 254 17.27 -9.79 -8.37
C PHE A 254 18.16 -10.92 -7.86
N THR A 255 18.93 -10.61 -6.81
CA THR A 255 19.75 -11.57 -6.06
C THR A 255 19.36 -11.54 -4.59
N VAL A 256 19.26 -12.71 -3.96
CA VAL A 256 18.82 -12.88 -2.56
C VAL A 256 19.55 -14.03 -1.86
N THR A 257 19.58 -14.05 -0.53
CA THR A 257 20.11 -15.18 0.25
C THR A 257 19.09 -16.30 0.35
N GLY A 258 19.47 -17.47 -0.13
CA GLY A 258 18.68 -18.69 -0.06
C GLY A 258 18.88 -19.51 1.21
N PRO A 259 18.08 -20.58 1.36
CA PRO A 259 18.16 -21.46 2.51
C PRO A 259 19.52 -22.18 2.58
N GLY A 260 20.04 -22.37 3.79
CA GLY A 260 21.19 -23.22 4.08
C GLY A 260 22.47 -22.52 4.52
N SER A 261 22.68 -21.24 4.18
CA SER A 261 23.73 -20.35 4.71
C SER A 261 23.72 -18.97 4.04
N ASP A 262 24.28 -17.96 4.71
CA ASP A 262 24.46 -16.58 4.20
C ASP A 262 25.30 -16.48 2.90
N GLU A 263 26.03 -17.54 2.54
CA GLU A 263 26.82 -17.62 1.31
C GLU A 263 26.00 -18.13 0.11
N ASN A 264 24.78 -18.65 0.33
CA ASN A 264 23.96 -19.23 -0.73
C ASN A 264 23.16 -18.15 -1.46
N LYS A 265 23.80 -17.44 -2.40
CA LYS A 265 23.12 -16.44 -3.20
C LYS A 265 22.35 -17.09 -4.36
N MET A 266 21.06 -16.80 -4.43
CA MET A 266 20.15 -17.21 -5.50
C MET A 266 19.78 -15.99 -6.32
N ASN A 267 19.38 -16.21 -7.58
CA ASN A 267 18.91 -15.15 -8.46
C ASN A 267 17.45 -15.39 -8.82
N GLY A 268 16.75 -14.35 -9.22
CA GLY A 268 15.40 -14.46 -9.76
C GLY A 268 15.08 -13.31 -10.69
N VAL A 269 13.87 -13.32 -11.23
CA VAL A 269 13.31 -12.24 -12.04
C VAL A 269 11.86 -11.99 -11.63
N ILE A 270 11.48 -10.73 -11.60
CA ILE A 270 10.09 -10.28 -11.42
C ILE A 270 9.62 -9.66 -12.73
N THR A 271 8.46 -10.11 -13.22
CA THR A 271 7.78 -9.51 -14.37
C THR A 271 6.39 -9.05 -13.95
N LEU A 272 5.87 -7.99 -14.57
CA LEU A 272 4.53 -7.48 -14.32
C LEU A 272 3.58 -7.90 -15.45
N GLU A 273 2.39 -8.36 -15.08
CA GLU A 273 1.21 -8.52 -15.94
C GLU A 273 0.10 -7.63 -15.33
N GLU A 274 -0.05 -6.40 -15.81
CA GLU A 274 -0.89 -5.36 -15.18
C GLU A 274 -0.49 -5.14 -13.70
N ASN A 275 -1.38 -5.44 -12.76
CA ASN A 275 -1.15 -5.36 -11.32
C ASN A 275 -0.63 -6.68 -10.73
N ILE A 276 -0.24 -7.66 -11.55
CA ILE A 276 0.22 -8.97 -11.08
C ILE A 276 1.74 -9.04 -11.21
N ALA A 277 2.42 -9.21 -10.08
CA ALA A 277 3.84 -9.52 -10.07
C ALA A 277 4.05 -11.03 -10.12
N ILE A 278 4.83 -11.49 -11.11
CA ILE A 278 5.26 -12.88 -11.25
C ILE A 278 6.72 -12.97 -10.86
N VAL A 279 6.99 -13.63 -9.74
CA VAL A 279 8.33 -13.83 -9.19
C VAL A 279 8.83 -15.22 -9.55
N THR A 280 9.92 -15.30 -10.31
CA THR A 280 10.59 -16.56 -10.64
C THR A 280 11.95 -16.64 -9.96
N ILE A 281 12.15 -17.63 -9.09
CA ILE A 281 13.43 -17.88 -8.39
C ILE A 281 14.21 -18.98 -9.13
N PHE A 282 15.46 -18.71 -9.45
CA PHE A 282 16.34 -19.63 -10.17
C PHE A 282 17.20 -20.49 -9.21
N GLY A 283 17.45 -21.72 -9.63
CA GLY A 283 18.38 -22.63 -8.96
C GLY A 283 17.74 -23.96 -8.57
N GLN A 284 18.49 -25.05 -8.77
CA GLN A 284 18.01 -26.39 -8.36
C GLN A 284 17.88 -26.50 -6.85
N GLU A 285 18.72 -25.80 -6.09
CA GLU A 285 18.68 -25.80 -4.62
C GLU A 285 17.37 -25.22 -4.08
N TRP A 286 16.88 -24.14 -4.69
CA TRP A 286 15.56 -23.60 -4.38
C TRP A 286 14.46 -24.58 -4.73
N LEU A 287 14.49 -25.14 -5.94
CA LEU A 287 13.47 -26.07 -6.40
C LEU A 287 13.41 -27.33 -5.52
N ASP A 288 14.56 -27.84 -5.08
CA ASP A 288 14.64 -28.98 -4.16
C ASP A 288 14.10 -28.65 -2.76
N PHE A 289 14.20 -27.40 -2.33
CA PHE A 289 13.70 -26.91 -1.05
C PHE A 289 12.20 -26.60 -1.07
N ALA A 290 11.75 -25.80 -2.04
CA ALA A 290 10.40 -25.24 -2.12
C ALA A 290 9.43 -26.08 -2.97
N GLY A 291 9.94 -26.91 -3.89
CA GLY A 291 9.13 -27.74 -4.80
C GLY A 291 8.53 -27.00 -6.01
N LEU A 292 8.64 -25.68 -6.05
CA LEU A 292 8.25 -24.81 -7.16
C LEU A 292 9.12 -23.55 -7.18
N ASN A 293 9.10 -22.82 -8.29
CA ASN A 293 9.99 -21.69 -8.53
C ASN A 293 9.28 -20.40 -8.97
N GLU A 294 7.98 -20.45 -9.28
CA GLU A 294 7.18 -19.30 -9.73
C GLU A 294 6.09 -18.99 -8.70
N TYR A 295 5.97 -17.72 -8.33
CA TYR A 295 4.99 -17.19 -7.38
C TYR A 295 4.28 -15.99 -7.99
N ARG A 296 3.00 -15.82 -7.69
CA ARG A 296 2.18 -14.71 -8.20
C ARG A 296 1.64 -13.89 -7.04
N PHE A 297 1.75 -12.57 -7.18
CA PHE A 297 1.26 -11.59 -6.21
C PHE A 297 0.47 -10.52 -6.96
N TYR A 298 -0.48 -9.87 -6.29
CA TYR A 298 -1.27 -8.80 -6.88
C TYR A 298 -1.06 -7.50 -6.10
N LYS A 299 -0.90 -6.38 -6.83
CA LYS A 299 -0.58 -5.08 -6.27
C LYS A 299 -1.76 -4.55 -5.46
N THR A 300 -1.49 -4.09 -4.25
CA THR A 300 -2.47 -3.48 -3.34
C THR A 300 -2.17 -2.00 -3.07
N SER A 301 -0.91 -1.61 -3.18
CA SER A 301 -0.44 -0.24 -2.95
C SER A 301 0.73 0.10 -3.87
N ASP A 302 0.82 1.35 -4.31
CA ASP A 302 2.01 1.91 -4.98
C ASP A 302 3.11 2.29 -3.98
N VAL A 303 2.80 2.28 -2.69
CA VAL A 303 3.75 2.54 -1.61
C VAL A 303 4.18 1.19 -1.02
N PRO A 304 5.46 0.80 -1.15
CA PRO A 304 5.96 -0.44 -0.56
C PRO A 304 6.15 -0.31 0.94
N ASN A 305 5.92 -1.41 1.66
CA ASN A 305 6.10 -1.53 3.09
C ASN A 305 7.29 -2.44 3.42
N ILE A 306 8.48 -2.03 2.97
CA ILE A 306 9.72 -2.77 3.24
C ILE A 306 10.00 -2.78 4.75
N TYR A 307 10.12 -3.97 5.31
CA TYR A 307 10.64 -4.18 6.66
C TYR A 307 12.14 -3.91 6.67
N ASP A 308 12.53 -2.72 7.12
CA ASP A 308 13.93 -2.37 7.26
C ASP A 308 14.51 -3.01 8.54
N ASP A 309 15.16 -4.17 8.41
CA ASP A 309 15.97 -4.76 9.50
C ASP A 309 17.23 -3.91 9.80
N SER A 310 17.50 -2.88 8.99
CA SER A 310 18.34 -1.77 9.38
C SER A 310 17.43 -0.70 10.00
N GLY A 311 17.53 -0.48 11.31
CA GLY A 311 16.69 0.48 12.04
C GLY A 311 16.91 1.96 11.70
N ASP A 312 16.85 2.32 10.42
CA ASP A 312 17.09 3.64 9.83
C ASP A 312 16.07 3.91 8.69
N ILE A 313 14.80 3.95 9.08
CA ILE A 313 13.71 4.73 8.45
C ILE A 313 14.19 5.84 7.49
N ASN A 314 13.85 5.65 6.20
CA ASN A 314 14.08 6.60 5.12
C ASN A 314 13.35 7.93 5.40
N ALA A 315 14.12 9.02 5.37
CA ALA A 315 13.73 10.35 5.82
C ALA A 315 12.87 11.18 4.84
N ASP A 316 12.13 10.56 3.91
CA ASP A 316 11.43 11.30 2.83
C ASP A 316 9.90 11.12 2.76
N SER A 317 9.30 10.37 3.68
CA SER A 317 7.91 10.62 4.09
C SER A 317 7.93 10.96 5.58
N GLU A 318 7.43 12.14 5.97
CA GLU A 318 7.17 12.44 7.39
C GLU A 318 6.10 11.46 7.86
N THR A 319 6.53 10.32 8.42
CA THR A 319 5.65 9.39 9.12
C THR A 319 5.06 10.16 10.29
N THR A 320 3.74 10.24 10.36
CA THR A 320 3.08 10.99 11.43
C THR A 320 3.41 10.34 12.78
N ALA A 321 3.41 11.12 13.86
CA ALA A 321 3.62 10.60 15.21
C ALA A 321 2.69 9.39 15.51
N GLU A 322 1.44 9.47 15.06
CA GLU A 322 0.45 8.41 15.21
C GLU A 322 0.84 7.09 14.53
N GLU A 323 1.35 7.18 13.29
CA GLU A 323 1.82 6.02 12.50
C GLU A 323 3.08 5.41 13.10
N LEU A 324 4.01 6.22 13.60
CA LEU A 324 5.20 5.73 14.31
C LEU A 324 4.82 4.96 15.58
N LEU A 325 3.85 5.47 16.34
CA LEU A 325 3.34 4.76 17.51
C LEU A 325 2.65 3.44 17.12
N ASP A 326 1.92 3.40 16.00
CA ASP A 326 1.33 2.15 15.48
C ASP A 326 2.41 1.14 15.08
N LEU A 327 3.46 1.58 14.38
CA LEU A 327 4.62 0.77 14.04
C LEU A 327 5.37 0.26 15.28
N PHE A 328 5.39 1.03 16.38
CA PHE A 328 5.93 0.50 17.63
C PHE A 328 5.02 -0.58 18.22
N THR A 329 3.70 -0.35 18.23
CA THR A 329 2.74 -1.30 18.82
C THR A 329 2.62 -2.62 18.07
N ASN A 330 2.86 -2.63 16.76
CA ASN A 330 2.90 -3.86 15.97
C ASN A 330 4.26 -4.59 16.08
N GLY A 331 5.25 -3.96 16.73
CA GLY A 331 6.59 -4.50 16.95
C GLY A 331 7.57 -4.28 15.79
N SER A 332 7.23 -3.45 14.80
CA SER A 332 8.08 -3.17 13.64
C SER A 332 9.25 -2.25 13.97
N ILE A 333 9.05 -1.30 14.89
CA ILE A 333 10.12 -0.39 15.34
C ILE A 333 10.34 -0.47 16.85
N TYR A 334 11.53 -0.09 17.30
CA TYR A 334 11.88 -0.01 18.71
C TYR A 334 11.68 1.41 19.25
N ALA A 335 11.48 1.50 20.57
CA ALA A 335 11.57 2.75 21.31
C ALA A 335 13.00 2.95 21.85
N VAL A 336 13.37 4.21 22.04
CA VAL A 336 14.68 4.65 22.53
C VAL A 336 14.51 5.43 23.83
N ASP A 337 15.35 5.19 24.84
CA ASP A 337 15.35 6.04 26.05
C ASP A 337 15.77 7.47 25.68
N SER A 338 14.92 8.45 26.02
CA SER A 338 15.15 9.88 25.77
C SER A 338 16.46 10.42 26.35
N THR A 339 16.98 9.79 27.40
CA THR A 339 18.19 10.23 28.12
C THR A 339 19.43 9.39 27.78
N ASP A 340 19.24 8.20 27.19
CA ASP A 340 20.32 7.30 26.79
C ASP A 340 19.96 6.56 25.50
N SER A 341 20.39 7.12 24.37
CA SER A 341 20.07 6.59 23.04
C SER A 341 20.64 5.19 22.75
N THR A 342 21.42 4.61 23.67
CA THR A 342 21.91 3.23 23.56
C THR A 342 20.94 2.21 24.15
N ARG A 343 19.92 2.66 24.90
CA ARG A 343 18.88 1.82 25.49
C ARG A 343 17.69 1.80 24.54
N THR A 344 17.47 0.66 23.94
CA THR A 344 16.36 0.41 23.00
C THR A 344 15.55 -0.80 23.47
N PHE A 345 14.27 -0.83 23.14
CA PHE A 345 13.41 -1.99 23.37
C PHE A 345 12.27 -2.05 22.36
N TYR A 346 11.81 -3.26 22.08
CA TYR A 346 10.60 -3.52 21.30
C TYR A 346 9.41 -3.77 22.22
N ILE A 347 8.19 -3.61 21.71
CA ILE A 347 6.98 -4.01 22.46
C ILE A 347 6.99 -5.49 22.84
N THR A 348 7.64 -6.34 22.05
CA THR A 348 7.79 -7.78 22.30
C THR A 348 8.74 -8.11 23.45
N ASP A 349 9.58 -7.16 23.87
CA ASP A 349 10.40 -7.29 25.08
C ASP A 349 9.56 -7.15 26.37
N LEU A 350 8.34 -6.61 26.26
CA LEU A 350 7.41 -6.45 27.38
C LEU A 350 6.57 -7.72 27.59
N ASN A 351 6.30 -8.05 28.85
CA ASN A 351 5.39 -9.14 29.18
C ASN A 351 3.94 -8.74 28.87
N MET A 352 3.40 -9.08 27.70
CA MET A 352 2.02 -8.75 27.32
C MET A 352 0.99 -9.79 27.79
N ASN A 353 1.39 -10.79 28.59
CA ASN A 353 0.49 -11.84 29.06
C ASN A 353 -0.42 -11.33 30.19
N SER A 354 -1.65 -10.90 29.86
CA SER A 354 -2.62 -10.35 30.82
C SER A 354 -2.93 -11.23 32.04
N GLU A 355 -2.61 -12.52 32.02
CA GLU A 355 -2.78 -13.41 33.19
C GLU A 355 -1.64 -13.30 34.21
N GLU A 356 -0.53 -12.68 33.83
CA GLU A 356 0.65 -12.50 34.67
C GLU A 356 0.60 -11.16 35.41
N TRP A 357 1.11 -11.18 36.64
CA TRP A 357 1.01 -10.07 37.57
C TRP A 357 1.87 -8.88 37.16
N ASP A 358 2.90 -9.09 36.35
CA ASP A 358 3.86 -8.11 35.83
C ASP A 358 3.60 -7.77 34.35
N SER A 359 2.35 -7.94 33.92
CA SER A 359 1.96 -7.70 32.53
C SER A 359 1.82 -6.23 32.17
N TYR A 360 2.08 -5.94 30.90
CA TYR A 360 1.85 -4.68 30.24
C TYR A 360 0.66 -4.79 29.29
N SER A 361 0.04 -3.65 28.97
CA SER A 361 -0.98 -3.56 27.94
C SER A 361 -0.93 -2.21 27.25
N ILE A 362 -1.34 -2.18 25.98
CA ILE A 362 -1.47 -0.95 25.21
C ILE A 362 -2.62 -0.13 25.83
N GLY A 363 -2.32 1.11 26.18
CA GLY A 363 -3.26 2.08 26.74
C GLY A 363 -3.79 3.05 25.68
N GLU A 364 -4.15 4.25 26.12
CA GLU A 364 -4.62 5.32 25.24
C GLU A 364 -3.46 6.07 24.59
N LYS A 365 -3.79 6.82 23.54
CA LYS A 365 -2.93 7.84 22.96
C LYS A 365 -3.47 9.21 23.38
N VAL A 366 -2.63 10.03 24.00
CA VAL A 366 -3.03 11.32 24.60
C VAL A 366 -1.84 12.27 24.62
N ASP A 367 -2.10 13.54 24.33
CA ASP A 367 -1.16 14.67 24.43
C ASP A 367 -0.65 14.88 25.87
N LEU A 368 0.41 14.16 26.24
CA LEU A 368 1.03 14.11 27.55
C LEU A 368 2.01 15.26 27.76
N ASP A 369 2.69 15.70 26.70
CA ASP A 369 3.67 16.77 26.74
C ASP A 369 3.13 18.13 26.30
N ASN A 370 1.85 18.27 25.99
CA ASN A 370 1.13 19.52 25.69
C ASN A 370 1.56 20.22 24.39
N ASP A 371 2.12 19.51 23.42
CA ASP A 371 2.48 20.07 22.10
C ASP A 371 1.38 19.90 21.03
N GLY A 372 0.34 19.11 21.33
CA GLY A 372 -0.79 18.85 20.46
C GLY A 372 -0.68 17.58 19.61
N GLU A 373 0.42 16.84 19.73
CA GLU A 373 0.58 15.48 19.23
C GLU A 373 0.26 14.48 20.36
N ASN A 374 -0.11 13.24 20.01
CA ASN A 374 -0.45 12.26 21.05
C ASN A 374 0.72 11.33 21.33
N GLU A 375 0.95 11.04 22.60
CA GLU A 375 1.89 10.05 23.07
C GLU A 375 1.18 8.76 23.47
N LEU A 376 1.88 7.64 23.27
CA LEU A 376 1.35 6.33 23.61
C LEU A 376 1.59 6.02 25.08
N VAL A 377 0.51 5.70 25.78
CA VAL A 377 0.54 5.12 27.11
C VAL A 377 0.62 3.60 26.99
N ILE A 378 1.67 2.99 27.51
CA ILE A 378 1.71 1.56 27.82
C ILE A 378 1.40 1.41 29.31
N ASN A 379 0.33 0.70 29.66
CA ASN A 379 -0.02 0.42 31.05
C ASN A 379 0.87 -0.68 31.62
N GLY A 380 1.19 -0.60 32.92
CA GLY A 380 1.93 -1.65 33.61
C GLY A 380 1.96 -1.45 35.13
N ILE A 381 2.40 -2.46 35.86
CA ILE A 381 2.30 -2.57 37.32
C ILE A 381 2.70 -1.35 38.17
N TYR A 382 3.60 -0.50 37.66
CA TYR A 382 4.09 0.70 38.33
C TYR A 382 3.84 1.97 37.51
N GLY A 383 2.77 1.99 36.72
CA GLY A 383 2.35 3.15 35.94
C GLY A 383 2.87 3.15 34.52
N GLY A 384 3.47 2.04 34.10
CA GLY A 384 3.77 1.81 32.70
C GLY A 384 4.90 2.65 32.12
N ILE A 385 4.79 2.92 30.82
CA ILE A 385 5.78 3.60 29.98
C ILE A 385 5.04 4.56 29.05
N TYR A 386 5.49 5.80 28.96
CA TYR A 386 4.94 6.83 28.08
C TYR A 386 5.93 7.11 26.95
N LEU A 387 5.42 7.08 25.72
CA LEU A 387 6.21 7.07 24.49
C LEU A 387 5.82 8.25 23.60
N ASP A 388 6.78 9.10 23.29
CA ASP A 388 6.62 10.22 22.36
C ASP A 388 7.20 9.84 20.99
N ALA A 389 6.51 10.21 19.91
CA ALA A 389 6.94 9.93 18.54
C ALA A 389 7.30 11.23 17.83
N ARG A 390 8.58 11.40 17.53
CA ARG A 390 9.13 12.61 16.90
C ARG A 390 10.41 12.28 16.16
N ASP A 391 10.82 13.12 15.22
CA ASP A 391 12.06 12.92 14.44
C ASP A 391 12.13 11.51 13.80
N ASN A 392 10.98 11.01 13.35
CA ASN A 392 10.73 9.65 12.87
C ASN A 392 11.01 8.52 13.88
N LYS A 393 11.28 8.81 15.15
CA LYS A 393 11.61 7.81 16.18
C LYS A 393 10.60 7.81 17.32
N VAL A 394 10.57 6.71 18.06
CA VAL A 394 9.77 6.59 19.29
C VAL A 394 10.70 6.68 20.49
N TYR A 395 10.37 7.56 21.43
CA TYR A 395 11.15 7.90 22.60
C TYR A 395 10.41 7.54 23.88
N GLU A 396 11.03 6.74 24.75
CA GLU A 396 10.63 6.62 26.15
C GLU A 396 11.05 7.90 26.90
N PHE A 397 10.07 8.71 27.29
CA PHE A 397 10.35 9.93 28.04
C PHE A 397 9.89 9.91 29.49
N ALA A 398 8.96 9.01 29.83
CA ALA A 398 8.59 8.75 31.21
C ALA A 398 8.28 7.28 31.45
N SER A 399 8.86 6.71 32.49
CA SER A 399 8.55 5.35 32.94
C SER A 399 8.50 5.23 34.47
N GLY A 400 7.75 4.23 34.95
CA GLY A 400 7.72 3.87 36.36
C GLY A 400 9.07 3.32 36.86
N GLY A 401 9.58 3.86 37.97
CA GLY A 401 10.90 3.51 38.53
C GLY A 401 10.98 2.18 39.31
N GLY A 402 10.18 1.17 38.97
CA GLY A 402 10.12 -0.11 39.69
C GLY A 402 9.43 -0.03 41.06
N THR A 403 9.83 -0.93 41.99
CA THR A 403 9.08 -1.44 43.18
C THR A 403 8.35 -0.47 44.12
N ALA A 404 8.48 0.86 43.98
CA ALA A 404 7.80 1.84 44.83
C ALA A 404 7.35 3.13 44.13
N LEU A 405 7.69 3.33 42.86
CA LEU A 405 7.42 4.58 42.13
C LEU A 405 6.39 4.32 41.04
N LYS A 406 5.15 4.74 41.30
CA LYS A 406 4.03 4.59 40.37
C LYS A 406 3.88 5.83 39.49
N LEU A 407 3.90 5.63 38.18
CA LEU A 407 3.62 6.63 37.16
C LEU A 407 2.10 6.75 36.93
N SER A 408 1.66 7.96 36.59
CA SER A 408 0.28 8.34 36.27
C SER A 408 0.34 9.70 35.60
N TYR A 409 -0.77 10.20 35.07
CA TYR A 409 -0.85 11.58 34.60
C TYR A 409 -2.18 12.22 35.01
N THR A 410 -2.24 13.55 35.02
CA THR A 410 -3.44 14.30 35.44
C THR A 410 -3.53 15.65 34.76
N CYS A 411 -4.75 16.12 34.52
CA CYS A 411 -5.00 17.49 34.09
C CYS A 411 -5.08 18.43 35.30
N TYR A 412 -4.12 19.35 35.42
CA TYR A 412 -4.10 20.34 36.49
C TYR A 412 -3.82 21.74 35.94
N ASN A 413 -4.71 22.69 36.28
CA ASN A 413 -4.71 24.07 35.76
C ASN A 413 -4.72 24.15 34.22
N GLY A 414 -5.39 23.22 33.56
CA GLY A 414 -5.59 23.23 32.11
C GLY A 414 -4.41 22.70 31.29
N ALA A 415 -3.47 22.00 31.92
CA ALA A 415 -2.37 21.31 31.26
C ALA A 415 -2.23 19.89 31.82
N ILE A 416 -1.65 18.98 31.03
CA ILE A 416 -1.30 17.64 31.46
C ILE A 416 0.02 17.67 32.25
N TRP A 417 0.04 16.90 33.34
CA TRP A 417 1.20 16.71 34.19
C TRP A 417 1.45 15.22 34.39
N ILE A 418 2.70 14.80 34.19
CA ILE A 418 3.17 13.47 34.53
C ILE A 418 3.41 13.40 36.03
N MET A 419 2.77 12.47 36.72
CA MET A 419 2.80 12.32 38.17
C MET A 419 3.47 11.01 38.59
N TYR A 420 4.57 11.17 39.32
CA TYR A 420 5.29 10.11 40.00
C TYR A 420 4.84 10.08 41.46
N SER A 421 4.14 9.03 41.85
CA SER A 421 3.72 8.77 43.22
C SER A 421 4.63 7.73 43.87
N ASN A 422 5.09 8.01 45.09
CA ASN A 422 5.93 7.11 45.85
C ASN A 422 5.25 6.76 47.17
N ARG A 423 5.05 5.45 47.37
CA ARG A 423 4.50 4.88 48.60
C ARG A 423 5.51 3.95 49.26
N MET A 424 6.68 4.48 49.63
CA MET A 424 7.67 3.73 50.39
C MET A 424 7.11 3.27 51.75
N ASN A 425 7.65 2.15 52.25
CA ASN A 425 7.28 1.27 53.37
C ASN A 425 6.92 1.89 54.76
N VAL A 426 6.71 3.20 54.86
CA VAL A 426 6.50 3.97 56.09
C VAL A 426 5.13 4.68 56.15
N GLY A 427 4.23 4.41 55.20
CA GLY A 427 2.80 4.71 55.32
C GLY A 427 2.39 6.16 55.05
N TYR A 428 3.22 6.92 54.33
CA TYR A 428 2.93 8.27 53.84
C TYR A 428 3.25 8.36 52.34
N GLU A 429 2.55 9.24 51.62
CA GLU A 429 2.61 9.35 50.15
C GLU A 429 3.29 10.65 49.74
N VAL A 430 4.22 10.55 48.78
CA VAL A 430 4.93 11.70 48.20
C VAL A 430 4.72 11.69 46.69
N TYR A 431 4.43 12.86 46.13
CA TYR A 431 4.15 13.06 44.72
C TYR A 431 5.14 14.05 44.12
N HIS A 432 5.62 13.72 42.94
CA HIS A 432 6.45 14.56 42.11
C HIS A 432 5.79 14.66 40.74
N MET A 433 5.41 15.86 40.35
CA MET A 433 4.74 16.14 39.09
C MET A 433 5.66 16.94 38.16
N LYS A 434 5.72 16.54 36.90
CA LYS A 434 6.45 17.21 35.83
C LYS A 434 5.49 17.65 34.74
N LYS A 435 5.68 18.86 34.23
CA LYS A 435 4.99 19.37 33.05
C LYS A 435 6.01 19.54 31.93
N PHE A 436 5.69 18.97 30.79
CA PHE A 436 6.46 19.09 29.56
C PHE A 436 5.73 20.01 28.56
N GLU A 437 6.45 20.48 27.53
CA GLU A 437 5.96 21.28 26.38
C GLU A 437 6.77 20.86 25.14
N GLY A 438 6.40 19.74 24.51
CA GLY A 438 7.04 19.15 23.33
C GLY A 438 8.43 18.54 23.57
N ALA A 439 8.71 17.40 22.92
CA ALA A 439 10.05 16.80 22.83
C ALA A 439 10.79 16.68 24.18
N ASP A 440 10.10 16.22 25.21
CA ASP A 440 10.61 16.03 26.58
C ASP A 440 11.09 17.32 27.28
N ASN A 441 10.67 18.48 26.79
CA ASN A 441 11.07 19.77 27.32
C ASN A 441 10.38 20.07 28.66
N LEU A 442 11.06 19.79 29.76
CA LEU A 442 10.55 20.05 31.12
C LEU A 442 10.42 21.57 31.37
N VAL A 443 9.20 22.06 31.53
CA VAL A 443 8.93 23.50 31.77
C VAL A 443 8.53 23.82 33.21
N ALA A 444 7.99 22.84 33.95
CA ALA A 444 7.62 23.04 35.34
C ALA A 444 7.65 21.73 36.14
N GLU A 445 7.88 21.87 37.44
CA GLU A 445 7.91 20.78 38.40
C GLU A 445 7.14 21.19 39.66
N MET A 446 6.44 20.24 40.26
CA MET A 446 5.76 20.42 41.54
C MET A 446 5.92 19.19 42.41
N ASN A 447 6.29 19.41 43.67
CA ASN A 447 6.39 18.35 44.68
C ASN A 447 5.37 18.61 45.78
N PHE A 448 4.63 17.60 46.20
CA PHE A 448 3.78 17.69 47.38
C PHE A 448 3.64 16.32 48.03
N GLY A 449 3.33 16.30 49.32
CA GLY A 449 3.17 15.03 50.00
C GLY A 449 3.17 15.14 51.51
N GLU A 450 3.23 13.96 52.10
CA GLU A 450 3.27 13.75 53.54
C GLU A 450 4.68 13.40 53.98
N GLU A 451 5.10 13.95 55.11
CA GLU A 451 6.36 13.63 55.74
C GLU A 451 6.17 13.48 57.25
N LEU A 452 6.90 12.55 57.88
CA LEU A 452 6.92 12.47 59.33
C LEU A 452 7.55 13.73 59.94
N VAL A 453 6.98 14.19 61.05
CA VAL A 453 7.56 15.29 61.85
C VAL A 453 8.94 14.88 62.39
N ASP A 454 9.07 13.63 62.85
CA ASP A 454 10.34 13.00 63.21
C ASP A 454 10.49 11.67 62.44
N PRO A 455 11.44 11.59 61.48
CA PRO A 455 11.67 10.38 60.69
C PRO A 455 11.99 9.12 61.51
N ASN A 456 12.46 9.27 62.76
CA ASN A 456 12.78 8.15 63.64
C ASN A 456 11.62 7.76 64.57
N ASN A 457 10.48 8.45 64.49
CA ASN A 457 9.33 8.23 65.35
C ASN A 457 8.02 8.23 64.54
N ALA A 458 7.50 7.03 64.27
CA ALA A 458 6.25 6.83 63.53
C ALA A 458 5.00 7.42 64.22
N GLU A 459 5.06 7.74 65.52
CA GLU A 459 3.95 8.38 66.25
C GLU A 459 4.05 9.92 66.27
N SER A 460 5.05 10.50 65.61
CA SER A 460 5.31 11.95 65.64
C SER A 460 4.28 12.81 64.90
N GLY A 461 3.35 12.17 64.18
CA GLY A 461 2.40 12.86 63.31
C GLY A 461 3.01 13.23 61.96
N MET A 462 2.18 13.80 61.09
CA MET A 462 2.57 14.19 59.73
C MET A 462 2.67 15.71 59.61
N LYS A 463 3.61 16.15 58.77
CA LYS A 463 3.63 17.48 58.17
C LYS A 463 3.33 17.31 56.67
N TYR A 464 2.66 18.31 56.11
CA TYR A 464 2.29 18.34 54.69
C TYR A 464 3.17 19.34 53.98
N THR A 465 3.73 18.95 52.85
CA THR A 465 4.66 19.79 52.10
C THR A 465 4.13 20.09 50.71
N TRP A 466 4.42 21.30 50.23
CA TRP A 466 4.22 21.72 48.84
C TRP A 466 5.43 22.56 48.42
N ASN A 467 6.17 22.07 47.43
CA ASN A 467 7.44 22.64 46.95
C ASN A 467 8.42 22.94 48.08
N GLY A 468 8.50 22.03 49.06
CA GLY A 468 9.37 22.14 50.25
C GLY A 468 8.85 23.07 51.35
N ALA A 469 7.77 23.83 51.11
CA ALA A 469 7.11 24.62 52.14
C ALA A 469 6.13 23.76 52.94
N ILE A 470 6.10 23.94 54.26
CA ILE A 470 5.10 23.30 55.12
C ILE A 470 3.77 24.03 54.94
N ILE A 471 2.72 23.28 54.62
CA ILE A 471 1.35 23.78 54.47
C ILE A 471 0.43 23.15 55.52
N SER A 472 -0.75 23.73 55.69
CA SER A 472 -1.79 23.15 56.55
C SER A 472 -2.41 21.90 55.91
N TYR A 473 -3.05 21.08 56.74
CA TYR A 473 -3.80 19.91 56.27
C TYR A 473 -4.94 20.28 55.31
N ASP A 474 -5.63 21.39 55.57
CA ASP A 474 -6.75 21.85 54.73
C ASP A 474 -6.24 22.26 53.34
N GLU A 475 -5.13 23.00 53.28
CA GLU A 475 -4.47 23.36 52.01
C GLU A 475 -4.00 22.13 51.23
N TYR A 476 -3.41 21.16 51.92
CA TYR A 476 -2.97 19.90 51.32
C TYR A 476 -4.15 19.11 50.75
N THR A 477 -5.22 18.98 51.53
CA THR A 477 -6.43 18.25 51.12
C THR A 477 -7.11 18.92 49.92
N GLU A 478 -7.15 20.26 49.89
CA GLU A 478 -7.68 21.00 48.75
C GLU A 478 -6.81 20.81 47.49
N LEU A 479 -5.49 20.83 47.64
CA LEU A 479 -4.54 20.57 46.55
C LEU A 479 -4.74 19.16 45.97
N CYS A 480 -4.72 18.13 46.83
CA CYS A 480 -4.97 16.74 46.46
C CYS A 480 -6.33 16.56 45.78
N SER A 481 -7.38 17.19 46.31
CA SER A 481 -8.72 17.08 45.73
C SER A 481 -8.80 17.64 44.31
N LYS A 482 -8.01 18.68 43.99
CA LYS A 482 -7.94 19.25 42.63
C LYS A 482 -7.13 18.37 41.68
N ILE A 483 -5.99 17.85 42.14
CA ILE A 483 -5.07 17.07 41.32
C ILE A 483 -5.62 15.67 41.04
N PHE A 484 -6.16 14.98 42.05
CA PHE A 484 -6.62 13.59 41.91
C PHE A 484 -8.01 13.48 41.26
N ALA A 485 -8.74 14.59 41.10
CA ALA A 485 -10.04 14.58 40.43
C ALA A 485 -9.96 14.23 38.93
N ALA A 486 -8.80 14.45 38.30
CA ALA A 486 -8.54 14.18 36.89
C ALA A 486 -7.35 13.22 36.68
N GLU A 487 -6.92 12.52 37.73
CA GLU A 487 -5.82 11.55 37.64
C GLU A 487 -6.26 10.33 36.85
N VAL A 488 -5.43 9.94 35.88
CA VAL A 488 -5.52 8.70 35.13
C VAL A 488 -4.40 7.77 35.59
N SER A 489 -4.80 6.61 36.12
CA SER A 489 -3.90 5.57 36.58
C SER A 489 -3.61 4.58 35.47
N THR A 490 -2.34 4.36 35.16
CA THR A 490 -1.85 3.51 34.06
C THR A 490 -1.29 2.16 34.58
N ASN A 491 -1.96 1.61 35.60
CA ASN A 491 -1.57 0.41 36.34
C ASN A 491 -2.45 -0.80 36.07
#